data_AF-A0A1G8PIR5-F1
#
_entry.id   AF-A0A1G8PIR5-F1
#
_cell.length_a   1.000
_cell.length_b   1.000
_cell.length_c   1.000
_cell.angle_alpha   90.00
_cell.angle_beta   90.00
_cell.angle_gamma   90.00
#
_symmetry.space_group_name_H-M   'P 1'
#
loop_
_entity.id
_entity.type
_entity.pdbx_description
1 polymer ?
#
loop_
_entity_poly.entity_id
_entity_poly.type
_entity_poly.pdbx_seq_one_letter_code
_entity_poly.pdbx_strand_id
1 'polypeptide(L)'
;MPAVTPEPVNTDVPSLTPAKVDHLRFHKGHAHLAPTFGNDAFALKAEAFARFFGTPTFLGAQTLIVLLWVGANISGLVTFDLYPFILLNLAFSLQSAYAAPLILLAQTRQSARDKANADADAQHREALAVANEERMARAAEHTAQMLELLEQNTRLTEMTKVLTERVEALTADMHKHFVKKEGHA
;
A
#
# COMPACT_ATOMS: atom_id res chain seq x y z
N MET A 1 -59.81 21.22 -14.24
CA MET A 1 -58.52 21.28 -13.51
C MET A 1 -57.42 20.93 -14.51
N PRO A 2 -56.46 21.83 -14.81
CA PRO A 2 -55.37 21.51 -15.72
C PRO A 2 -54.36 20.59 -15.01
N ALA A 3 -53.96 19.53 -15.70
CA ALA A 3 -52.96 18.57 -15.22
C ALA A 3 -51.58 19.25 -15.19
N VAL A 4 -50.98 19.32 -14.00
CA VAL A 4 -49.58 19.71 -13.82
C VAL A 4 -48.72 18.50 -14.20
N THR A 5 -48.12 18.54 -15.38
CA THR A 5 -47.03 17.63 -15.76
C THR A 5 -45.79 17.97 -14.92
N PRO A 6 -45.17 17.01 -14.20
CA PRO A 6 -43.93 17.28 -13.48
C PRO A 6 -42.78 17.49 -14.48
N GLU A 7 -42.01 18.56 -14.30
CA GLU A 7 -40.77 18.77 -15.06
C GLU A 7 -39.76 17.64 -14.81
N PRO A 8 -38.98 17.24 -15.82
CA PRO A 8 -37.88 16.29 -15.62
C PRO A 8 -36.82 16.93 -14.72
N VAL A 9 -36.60 16.34 -13.55
CA VAL A 9 -35.45 16.65 -12.68
C VAL A 9 -34.18 16.38 -13.49
N ASN A 10 -33.46 17.44 -13.87
CA ASN A 10 -32.09 17.33 -14.36
C ASN A 10 -31.23 16.77 -13.22
N THR A 11 -30.97 15.46 -13.26
CA THR A 11 -29.95 14.82 -12.46
C THR A 11 -28.58 15.07 -13.09
N ASP A 12 -28.16 16.32 -13.15
CA ASP A 12 -26.75 16.66 -13.40
C ASP A 12 -25.98 16.34 -12.11
N VAL A 13 -25.80 15.05 -11.83
CA VAL A 13 -24.83 14.58 -10.86
C VAL A 13 -23.47 14.95 -11.46
N PRO A 14 -22.68 15.87 -10.86
CA PRO A 14 -21.35 16.13 -11.36
C PRO A 14 -20.62 14.80 -11.34
N SER A 15 -20.22 14.31 -12.51
CA SER A 15 -19.37 13.13 -12.63
C SER A 15 -18.03 13.49 -12.00
N LEU A 16 -17.92 13.36 -10.69
CA LEU A 16 -16.67 13.42 -9.94
C LEU A 16 -15.89 12.18 -10.35
N THR A 17 -15.28 12.20 -11.54
CA THR A 17 -14.15 11.32 -11.84
C THR A 17 -13.19 11.48 -10.67
N PRO A 18 -12.97 10.44 -9.86
CA PRO A 18 -12.08 10.55 -8.70
C PRO A 18 -10.74 10.99 -9.26
N ALA A 19 -10.25 12.15 -8.81
CA ALA A 19 -8.97 12.69 -9.22
C ALA A 19 -7.93 11.56 -9.08
N LYS A 20 -7.25 11.24 -10.19
CA LYS A 20 -6.34 10.09 -10.30
C LYS A 20 -5.36 10.11 -9.14
N VAL A 21 -5.55 9.21 -8.16
CA VAL A 21 -4.74 9.19 -6.95
C VAL A 21 -3.32 8.78 -7.32
N ASP A 22 -2.38 9.66 -7.04
CA ASP A 22 -0.96 9.42 -7.27
C ASP A 22 -0.40 8.49 -6.18
N HIS A 23 -0.31 7.20 -6.53
CA HIS A 23 0.19 6.14 -5.66
C HIS A 23 1.71 6.20 -5.48
N LEU A 24 2.44 6.88 -6.37
CA LEU A 24 3.90 7.04 -6.28
C LEU A 24 4.31 8.41 -5.72
N ARG A 25 3.38 9.16 -5.11
CA ARG A 25 3.65 10.52 -4.65
C ARG A 25 4.88 10.62 -3.73
N PHE A 26 5.08 9.61 -2.86
CA PHE A 26 6.19 9.55 -1.91
C PHE A 26 7.50 9.06 -2.56
N HIS A 27 7.41 8.29 -3.65
CA HIS A 27 8.57 7.88 -4.43
C HIS A 27 9.10 8.98 -5.37
N LYS A 28 8.29 10.00 -5.69
CA LYS A 28 8.69 11.11 -6.57
C LYS A 28 9.87 11.92 -6.03
N GLY A 29 9.93 12.14 -4.71
CA GLY A 29 11.07 12.81 -4.08
C GLY A 29 12.39 12.06 -4.30
N HIS A 30 12.32 10.74 -4.42
CA HIS A 30 13.45 9.83 -4.63
C HIS A 30 13.59 9.36 -6.09
N ALA A 31 12.82 9.91 -7.04
CA ALA A 31 12.86 9.48 -8.44
C ALA A 31 14.24 9.67 -9.08
N HIS A 32 15.03 10.63 -8.60
CA HIS A 32 16.41 10.84 -9.03
C HIS A 32 17.36 9.69 -8.68
N LEU A 33 16.99 8.83 -7.71
CA LEU A 33 17.74 7.64 -7.31
C LEU A 33 17.27 6.38 -8.06
N ALA A 34 16.19 6.44 -8.84
CA ALA A 34 15.62 5.30 -9.55
C ALA A 34 16.55 4.67 -10.61
N PRO A 35 17.33 5.41 -11.41
CA PRO A 35 18.21 4.77 -12.38
C PRO A 35 19.45 4.19 -11.69
N THR A 36 19.53 2.85 -11.60
CA THR A 36 20.66 2.07 -11.04
C THR A 36 22.02 2.53 -11.58
N PHE A 37 22.08 2.95 -12.85
CA PHE A 37 23.31 3.34 -13.54
C PHE A 37 23.18 4.61 -14.41
N GLY A 38 22.18 5.47 -14.15
CA GLY A 38 21.87 6.60 -15.03
C GLY A 38 21.03 6.19 -16.24
N ASN A 39 20.83 7.10 -17.20
CA ASN A 39 20.06 6.86 -18.43
C ASN A 39 20.96 6.67 -19.67
N ASP A 40 22.25 6.44 -19.46
CA ASP A 40 23.26 6.41 -20.52
C ASP A 40 23.55 5.00 -21.02
N ALA A 41 24.33 4.90 -22.11
CA ALA A 41 24.83 3.63 -22.65
C ALA A 41 25.58 2.76 -21.60
N PHE A 42 26.12 3.39 -20.56
CA PHE A 42 26.71 2.69 -19.41
C PHE A 42 25.67 1.90 -18.62
N ALA A 43 24.44 2.40 -18.48
CA ALA A 43 23.38 1.73 -17.74
C ALA A 43 22.92 0.44 -18.42
N LEU A 44 22.76 0.47 -19.75
CA LEU A 44 22.42 -0.71 -20.54
C LEU A 44 23.51 -1.79 -20.42
N LYS A 45 24.78 -1.40 -20.48
CA LYS A 45 25.90 -2.32 -20.28
C LYS A 45 25.93 -2.87 -18.86
N ALA A 46 25.78 -2.02 -17.86
CA ALA A 46 25.79 -2.42 -16.46
C ALA A 46 24.61 -3.34 -16.11
N GLU A 47 23.43 -3.13 -16.70
CA GLU A 47 22.29 -4.04 -16.56
C GLU A 47 22.56 -5.41 -17.19
N ALA A 48 23.16 -5.44 -18.39
CA ALA A 48 23.57 -6.69 -19.02
C ALA A 48 24.62 -7.45 -18.19
N PHE A 49 25.60 -6.73 -17.62
CA PHE A 49 26.58 -7.31 -16.71
C PHE A 49 25.92 -7.84 -15.43
N ALA A 50 25.02 -7.08 -14.80
CA ALA A 50 24.32 -7.51 -13.60
C ALA A 50 23.50 -8.79 -13.83
N ARG A 51 22.78 -8.87 -14.97
CA ARG A 51 22.03 -10.07 -15.36
C ARG A 51 22.93 -11.28 -15.63
N PHE A 52 24.10 -11.05 -16.25
CA PHE A 52 25.06 -12.11 -16.55
C PHE A 52 25.70 -12.68 -15.29
N PHE A 53 26.21 -11.83 -14.39
CA PHE A 53 26.83 -12.25 -13.13
C PHE A 53 25.85 -12.89 -12.13
N GLY A 54 24.55 -12.58 -12.23
CA GLY A 54 23.51 -13.16 -11.37
C GLY A 54 23.05 -14.57 -11.76
N THR A 55 23.53 -15.12 -12.87
CA THR A 55 23.07 -16.42 -13.38
C THR A 55 24.08 -17.53 -13.00
N PRO A 56 23.64 -18.73 -12.56
CA PRO A 56 24.55 -19.85 -12.23
C PRO A 56 25.43 -20.32 -13.41
N THR A 57 25.03 -19.99 -14.63
CA THR A 57 25.81 -20.27 -15.85
C THR A 57 27.16 -19.55 -15.88
N PHE A 58 27.27 -18.35 -15.28
CA PHE A 58 28.55 -17.63 -15.21
C PHE A 58 29.58 -18.40 -14.38
N LEU A 59 29.19 -18.91 -13.22
CA LEU A 59 30.07 -19.72 -12.36
C LEU A 59 30.52 -21.00 -13.08
N GLY A 60 29.60 -21.66 -13.80
CA GLY A 60 29.91 -22.84 -14.61
C GLY A 60 30.91 -22.54 -15.74
N ALA A 61 30.68 -21.48 -16.51
CA ALA A 61 31.59 -21.06 -17.58
C ALA A 61 32.97 -20.67 -17.05
N GLN A 62 33.05 -19.90 -15.97
CA GLN A 62 34.31 -19.52 -15.31
C GLN A 62 35.10 -20.75 -14.85
N THR A 63 34.42 -21.72 -14.23
CA THR A 63 35.05 -22.96 -13.75
C THR A 63 35.60 -23.79 -14.91
N LEU A 64 34.83 -23.89 -16.00
CA LEU A 64 35.26 -24.61 -17.21
C LEU A 64 36.49 -23.97 -17.84
N ILE A 65 36.54 -22.64 -17.93
CA ILE A 65 37.71 -21.92 -18.45
C ILE A 65 38.96 -22.22 -17.61
N VAL A 66 38.83 -22.19 -16.27
CA VAL A 66 39.94 -22.49 -15.35
C VAL A 66 40.40 -23.94 -15.50
N LEU A 67 39.47 -24.90 -15.59
CA LEU A 67 39.80 -26.31 -15.80
C LEU A 67 40.50 -26.55 -17.14
N LEU A 68 40.04 -25.91 -18.21
CA LEU A 68 40.70 -25.98 -19.52
C LEU A 68 42.11 -25.39 -19.48
N TRP A 69 42.30 -24.25 -18.79
CA TRP A 69 43.62 -23.63 -18.63
C TRP A 69 44.59 -24.55 -17.90
N VAL A 70 44.17 -25.09 -16.75
CA VAL A 70 44.97 -26.01 -15.95
C VAL A 70 45.27 -27.28 -16.75
N GLY A 71 44.28 -27.87 -17.42
CA GLY A 71 44.45 -29.06 -18.25
C GLY A 71 45.41 -28.84 -19.42
N ALA A 72 45.31 -27.71 -20.13
CA ALA A 72 46.20 -27.37 -21.23
C ALA A 72 47.67 -27.21 -20.77
N ASN A 73 47.90 -26.60 -19.60
CA ASN A 73 49.26 -26.43 -19.06
C ASN A 73 49.84 -27.72 -18.49
N ILE A 74 49.03 -28.57 -17.84
CA ILE A 74 49.48 -29.89 -17.32
C ILE A 74 49.80 -30.86 -18.47
N SER A 75 49.00 -30.85 -19.53
CA SER A 75 49.19 -31.75 -20.69
C SER A 75 50.46 -31.45 -21.50
N GLY A 76 51.20 -30.38 -21.18
CA GLY A 76 52.41 -29.98 -21.89
C GLY A 76 52.16 -29.36 -23.26
N LEU A 77 50.89 -29.16 -23.65
CA LEU A 77 50.51 -28.47 -24.89
C LEU A 77 50.94 -27.01 -24.89
N VAL A 78 50.98 -26.38 -23.71
CA VAL A 78 51.38 -24.99 -23.51
C VAL A 78 52.19 -24.90 -22.21
N THR A 79 53.46 -24.46 -22.28
CA THR A 79 54.38 -24.35 -21.12
C THR A 79 54.32 -22.96 -20.46
N PHE A 80 53.20 -22.25 -20.61
CA PHE A 80 53.10 -20.83 -20.25
C PHE A 80 52.91 -20.62 -18.74
N ASP A 81 52.28 -21.57 -18.04
CA ASP A 81 52.00 -21.52 -16.60
C ASP A 81 52.21 -22.90 -15.94
N LEU A 82 53.47 -23.29 -15.74
CA LEU A 82 53.84 -24.55 -15.08
C LEU A 82 53.52 -24.52 -13.58
N TYR A 83 53.27 -25.70 -13.01
CA TYR A 83 53.05 -25.87 -11.57
C TYR A 83 54.16 -25.12 -10.78
N PRO A 84 53.81 -24.12 -9.94
CA PRO A 84 52.56 -23.94 -9.18
C PRO A 84 51.51 -22.92 -9.74
N PHE A 85 51.43 -22.67 -11.05
CA PHE A 85 50.46 -21.76 -11.69
C PHE A 85 50.51 -20.30 -11.21
N ILE A 86 51.68 -19.67 -11.32
CA ILE A 86 51.91 -18.30 -10.81
C ILE A 86 51.04 -17.26 -11.52
N LEU A 87 50.79 -17.43 -12.82
CA LEU A 87 50.03 -16.45 -13.61
C LEU A 87 48.54 -16.54 -13.29
N LEU A 88 48.01 -17.76 -13.18
CA LEU A 88 46.64 -17.99 -12.74
C LEU A 88 46.39 -17.40 -11.35
N ASN A 89 47.31 -17.64 -10.41
CA ASN A 89 47.21 -17.11 -9.06
C ASN A 89 47.28 -15.57 -9.03
N LEU A 90 48.18 -14.98 -9.84
CA LEU A 90 48.29 -13.54 -9.96
C LEU A 90 47.01 -12.91 -10.56
N ALA A 91 46.43 -13.55 -11.57
CA ALA A 91 45.18 -13.12 -12.20
C ALA A 91 44.02 -13.15 -11.18
N PHE A 92 43.87 -14.22 -10.40
CA PHE A 92 42.84 -14.30 -9.36
C PHE A 92 43.04 -13.31 -8.22
N SER A 93 44.30 -13.07 -7.84
CA SER A 93 44.64 -12.07 -6.83
C SER A 93 44.23 -10.67 -7.28
N LEU A 94 44.54 -10.32 -8.54
CA LEU A 94 44.14 -9.04 -9.13
C LEU A 94 42.61 -8.94 -9.31
N GLN A 95 41.97 -10.02 -9.77
CA GLN A 95 40.51 -10.08 -9.93
C GLN A 95 39.81 -9.77 -8.61
N SER A 96 40.27 -10.38 -7.51
CA SER A 96 39.71 -10.15 -6.18
C SER A 96 39.96 -8.71 -5.69
N ALA A 97 41.18 -8.20 -5.90
CA ALA A 97 41.57 -6.86 -5.49
C ALA A 97 40.75 -5.77 -6.18
N TYR A 98 40.38 -5.95 -7.46
CA TYR A 98 39.54 -4.99 -8.18
C TYR A 98 38.04 -5.24 -7.98
N ALA A 99 37.62 -6.48 -7.76
CA ALA A 99 36.22 -6.82 -7.47
C ALA A 99 35.75 -6.20 -6.15
N ALA A 100 36.54 -6.27 -5.09
CA ALA A 100 36.16 -5.76 -3.77
C ALA A 100 35.69 -4.29 -3.76
N PRO A 101 36.45 -3.30 -4.29
CA PRO A 101 36.02 -1.91 -4.33
C PRO A 101 34.83 -1.67 -5.28
N LEU A 102 34.75 -2.40 -6.40
CA LEU A 102 33.60 -2.32 -7.30
C LEU A 102 32.32 -2.83 -6.64
N ILE A 103 32.41 -3.96 -5.92
CA ILE A 103 31.32 -4.51 -5.13
C ILE A 103 30.89 -3.51 -4.06
N LEU A 104 31.84 -2.89 -3.35
CA LEU A 104 31.54 -1.87 -2.35
C LEU A 104 30.82 -0.67 -2.97
N LEU A 105 31.27 -0.17 -4.13
CA LEU A 105 30.60 0.93 -4.82
C LEU A 105 29.18 0.55 -5.26
N ALA A 106 29.00 -0.67 -5.78
CA ALA A 106 27.67 -1.19 -6.13
C ALA A 106 26.77 -1.29 -4.89
N GLN A 107 27.30 -1.75 -3.77
CA GLN A 107 26.60 -1.85 -2.48
C GLN A 107 26.23 -0.48 -1.91
N THR A 108 27.12 0.52 -1.94
CA THR A 108 26.80 1.88 -1.49
C THR A 108 25.66 2.48 -2.31
N ARG A 109 25.66 2.27 -3.64
CA ARG A 109 24.57 2.74 -4.51
C ARG A 109 23.27 1.97 -4.29
N GLN A 110 23.36 0.67 -3.99
CA GLN A 110 22.18 -0.14 -3.66
C GLN A 110 21.58 0.30 -2.32
N SER A 111 22.41 0.46 -1.28
CA SER A 111 21.98 0.91 0.05
C SER A 111 21.33 2.30 0.03
N ALA A 112 21.85 3.24 -0.76
CA ALA A 112 21.23 4.56 -0.92
C ALA A 112 19.81 4.47 -1.51
N ARG A 113 19.58 3.57 -2.47
CA ARG A 113 18.25 3.30 -3.05
C ARG A 113 17.32 2.61 -2.06
N ASP A 114 17.82 1.59 -1.36
CA ASP A 114 17.04 0.86 -0.37
C ASP A 114 16.58 1.80 0.76
N LYS A 115 17.46 2.70 1.22
CA LYS A 115 17.12 3.74 2.19
C LYS A 115 16.03 4.67 1.66
N ALA A 116 16.17 5.18 0.44
CA ALA A 116 15.19 6.06 -0.17
C ALA A 116 13.81 5.42 -0.33
N ASN A 117 13.77 4.13 -0.71
CA ASN A 117 12.52 3.37 -0.78
C ASN A 117 11.91 3.15 0.62
N ALA A 118 12.73 2.88 1.63
CA ALA A 118 12.27 2.74 3.01
C ALA A 118 11.70 4.05 3.57
N ASP A 119 12.33 5.19 3.28
CA ASP A 119 11.85 6.51 3.69
C ASP A 119 10.50 6.84 3.03
N ALA A 120 10.34 6.55 1.73
CA ALA A 120 9.07 6.72 1.02
C ALA A 120 7.95 5.84 1.60
N ASP A 121 8.26 4.58 1.93
CA ASP A 121 7.31 3.66 2.56
C ASP A 121 6.91 4.12 3.97
N ALA A 122 7.88 4.60 4.76
CA ALA A 122 7.60 5.16 6.09
C ALA A 122 6.62 6.35 6.02
N GLN A 123 6.87 7.30 5.12
CA GLN A 123 5.97 8.43 4.89
C GLN A 123 4.57 7.98 4.43
N HIS A 124 4.50 6.95 3.57
CA HIS A 124 3.23 6.40 3.14
C HIS A 124 2.45 5.78 4.31
N ARG A 125 3.13 5.02 5.18
CA ARG A 125 2.53 4.42 6.37
C ARG A 125 2.03 5.46 7.36
N GLU A 126 2.79 6.53 7.58
CA GLU A 126 2.36 7.65 8.43
C GLU A 126 1.11 8.34 7.86
N ALA A 127 1.08 8.63 6.56
CA ALA A 127 -0.08 9.24 5.92
C ALA A 127 -1.34 8.35 6.00
N LEU A 128 -1.16 7.02 5.89
CA LEU A 128 -2.25 6.07 6.08
C LEU A 128 -2.73 6.03 7.54
N ALA A 129 -1.82 6.11 8.51
CA ALA A 129 -2.15 6.14 9.93
C ALA A 129 -3.02 7.36 10.26
N VAL A 130 -2.62 8.57 9.84
CA VAL A 130 -3.41 9.79 10.03
C VAL A 130 -4.78 9.69 9.37
N ALA A 131 -4.85 9.21 8.13
CA ALA A 131 -6.13 9.03 7.43
C ALA A 131 -7.04 8.01 8.13
N ASN A 132 -6.48 6.97 8.76
CA ASN A 132 -7.23 6.00 9.54
C ASN A 132 -7.71 6.58 10.86
N GLU A 133 -6.89 7.36 11.56
CA GLU A 133 -7.31 8.09 12.78
C GLU A 133 -8.49 9.02 12.49
N GLU A 134 -8.43 9.80 11.40
CA GLU A 134 -9.56 10.64 10.98
C GLU A 134 -10.82 9.82 10.67
N ARG A 135 -10.68 8.66 10.01
CA ARG A 135 -11.82 7.77 9.73
C ARG A 135 -12.42 7.22 11.02
N MET A 136 -11.57 6.84 12.00
CA MET A 136 -12.03 6.38 13.30
C MET A 136 -12.74 7.49 14.08
N ALA A 137 -12.22 8.73 14.04
CA ALA A 137 -12.86 9.88 14.66
C ALA A 137 -14.25 10.15 14.06
N ARG A 138 -14.37 10.20 12.72
CA ARG A 138 -15.67 10.34 12.04
C ARG A 138 -16.62 9.18 12.38
N ALA A 139 -16.12 7.95 12.43
CA ALA A 139 -16.93 6.80 12.81
C ALA A 139 -17.44 6.90 14.26
N ALA A 140 -16.62 7.40 15.19
CA ALA A 140 -17.01 7.64 16.57
C ALA A 140 -18.08 8.74 16.67
N GLU A 141 -17.95 9.84 15.92
CA GLU A 141 -18.97 10.90 15.83
C GLU A 141 -20.31 10.35 15.30
N HIS A 142 -20.27 9.57 14.21
CA HIS A 142 -21.48 8.92 13.68
C HIS A 142 -22.10 7.95 14.69
N THR A 143 -21.28 7.22 15.44
CA THR A 143 -21.77 6.30 16.48
C THR A 143 -22.45 7.08 17.62
N ALA A 144 -21.90 8.23 18.03
CA ALA A 144 -22.50 9.09 19.04
C ALA A 144 -23.86 9.65 18.57
N GLN A 145 -23.96 10.13 17.32
CA GLN A 145 -25.22 10.58 16.73
C GLN A 145 -26.27 9.46 16.68
N MET A 146 -25.86 8.23 16.35
CA MET A 146 -26.75 7.07 16.33
C MET A 146 -27.31 6.77 17.74
N LEU A 147 -26.48 6.87 18.77
CA LEU A 147 -26.91 6.70 20.16
C LEU A 147 -27.92 7.78 20.59
N GLU A 148 -27.70 9.03 20.20
CA GLU A 148 -28.64 10.12 20.48
C GLU A 148 -30.00 9.89 19.80
N LEU A 149 -30.02 9.47 18.54
CA LEU A 149 -31.25 9.13 17.83
C LEU A 149 -31.99 7.94 18.47
N LEU A 150 -31.26 6.95 19.00
CA LEU A 150 -31.84 5.83 19.74
C LEU A 150 -32.45 6.29 21.07
N GLU A 151 -31.80 7.20 21.79
CA GLU A 151 -32.35 7.79 23.02
C GLU A 151 -33.63 8.57 22.72
N GLN A 152 -33.64 9.39 21.66
CA GLN A 152 -34.83 10.14 21.25
C GLN A 152 -36.00 9.22 20.89
N ASN A 153 -35.76 8.13 20.14
CA ASN A 153 -36.79 7.14 19.82
C ASN A 153 -37.33 6.46 21.09
N THR A 154 -36.45 6.16 22.05
CA THR A 154 -36.84 5.58 23.33
C THR A 154 -37.76 6.54 24.10
N ARG A 155 -37.38 7.83 24.19
CA ARG A 155 -38.19 8.87 24.82
C ARG A 155 -39.55 9.06 24.14
N LEU A 156 -39.58 9.08 22.81
CA LEU A 156 -40.83 9.16 22.06
C LEU A 156 -41.73 7.96 22.36
N THR A 157 -41.16 6.76 22.46
CA THR A 157 -41.89 5.53 22.81
C THR A 157 -42.46 5.58 24.24
N GLU A 158 -41.71 6.13 25.20
CA GLU A 158 -42.21 6.36 26.55
C GLU A 158 -43.33 7.39 26.58
N MET A 159 -43.18 8.51 25.85
CA MET A 159 -44.21 9.54 25.76
C MET A 159 -45.50 9.02 25.14
N THR A 160 -45.42 8.20 24.07
CA THR A 160 -46.60 7.58 23.46
C THR A 160 -47.26 6.58 24.40
N LYS A 161 -46.49 5.80 25.16
CA LYS A 161 -47.01 4.90 26.20
C LYS A 161 -47.80 5.70 27.25
N VAL A 162 -47.22 6.74 27.82
CA VAL A 162 -47.86 7.59 28.83
C VAL A 162 -49.13 8.26 28.28
N LEU A 163 -49.09 8.76 27.05
CA LEU A 163 -50.26 9.36 26.41
C LEU A 163 -51.38 8.33 26.22
N THR A 164 -51.04 7.11 25.81
CA THR A 164 -51.99 6.00 25.65
C THR A 164 -52.64 5.63 26.98
N GLU A 165 -51.86 5.47 28.05
CA GLU A 165 -52.37 5.19 29.40
C GLU A 165 -53.33 6.30 29.89
N ARG A 166 -53.03 7.57 29.62
CA ARG A 166 -53.93 8.69 29.97
C ARG A 166 -55.22 8.69 29.17
N VAL A 167 -55.16 8.40 27.87
CA VAL A 167 -56.36 8.31 27.01
C VAL A 167 -57.25 7.16 27.47
N GLU A 168 -56.66 6.00 27.80
CA GLU A 168 -57.40 4.86 28.33
C GLU A 168 -58.09 5.20 29.66
N ALA A 169 -57.37 5.81 30.60
CA ALA A 169 -57.94 6.26 31.88
C ALA A 169 -59.08 7.27 31.70
N LEU A 170 -58.89 8.28 30.84
CA LEU A 170 -59.91 9.29 30.56
C LEU A 170 -61.15 8.67 29.88
N THR A 171 -60.93 7.73 28.95
CA THR A 171 -62.02 7.02 28.27
C THR A 171 -62.80 6.14 29.24
N ALA A 172 -62.12 5.45 30.16
CA ALA A 172 -62.75 4.65 31.20
C ALA A 172 -63.57 5.51 32.18
N ASP A 173 -63.07 6.68 32.57
CA ASP A 173 -63.78 7.64 33.42
C ASP A 173 -65.01 8.23 32.71
N MET A 174 -64.86 8.60 31.43
CA MET A 174 -66.00 9.03 30.61
C MET A 174 -67.05 7.91 30.53
N HIS A 175 -66.65 6.67 30.23
CA HIS A 175 -67.58 5.54 30.14
C HIS A 175 -68.32 5.30 31.47
N LYS A 176 -67.64 5.34 32.61
CA LYS A 176 -68.28 5.29 33.95
C LYS A 176 -69.29 6.41 34.14
N HIS A 177 -68.95 7.63 33.74
CA HIS A 177 -69.84 8.78 33.89
C HIS A 177 -71.10 8.65 33.00
N PHE A 178 -70.98 8.14 31.78
CA PHE A 178 -72.13 7.88 30.90
C PHE A 178 -73.03 6.77 31.44
N VAL A 179 -72.48 5.63 31.89
CA VAL A 179 -73.25 4.52 32.48
C VAL A 179 -73.99 4.97 33.75
N LYS A 180 -73.36 5.78 34.60
CA LYS A 180 -74.01 6.33 35.80
C LYS A 180 -75.15 7.31 35.48
N LYS A 181 -75.08 8.00 34.34
CA LYS A 181 -76.11 8.97 33.91
C LYS A 181 -77.31 8.27 33.26
N GLU A 182 -77.11 7.14 32.57
CA GLU A 182 -78.19 6.34 31.98
C GLU A 182 -78.95 5.46 33.00
N GLY A 183 -78.32 5.08 34.13
CA GLY A 183 -78.98 4.35 35.22
C GLY A 183 -79.93 5.18 36.11
N HIS A 184 -80.15 6.47 35.78
CA HIS A 184 -81.05 7.38 36.49
C HIS A 184 -82.26 7.84 35.66
N ALA A 185 -82.57 7.14 34.56
CA ALA A 185 -83.82 7.30 33.82
C ALA A 185 -84.85 6.25 34.23
#